data_AF-A0A452YXB8-F1
#
_entry.id   AF-A0A452YXB8-F1
#
_cell.length_a   1.000
_cell.length_b   1.000
_cell.length_c   1.000
_cell.angle_alpha   90.00
_cell.angle_beta   90.00
_cell.angle_gamma   90.00
#
_symmetry.space_group_name_H-M   'P 1'
#
loop_
_entity.id
_entity.type
_entity.pdbx_description
1 polymer ?
#
loop_
_entity_poly.entity_id
_entity_poly.type
_entity_poly.pdbx_seq_one_letter_code
_entity_poly.pdbx_strand_id
1 'polypeptide(L)'
;MLETLRGKRMMFVGDSLNRGQFTSMVCLLQSAIPSPEAKSFEMSPDQQHTVFTAREYNATVEFYWAPFLLQSNADDAVVHKISDRMVRNGSIAHHGRHWEGADVLVFNTYLWWCTGLRFRVVNGPIAGAREEDAAWVSTEEAYGMAFRDMLQWVRDNMDFNTTRVFFTSMSPTHGKSQDWGGAAGGNCYNETAMIEDAGYWGTDGRRSVMRVIGEILDGDGADVPLTFLNVTQLSMYRKDAHTSIYKKQWNPLTPEQVADPRTYADCVHWCLPGLQDTWNELLYSKLFYP
;
A
#
# COMPACT_ATOMS: atom_id res chain seq x y z
N MET A 1 -8.25 -12.49 16.01
CA MET A 1 -8.27 -12.19 14.55
C MET A 1 -8.95 -13.31 13.77
N LEU A 2 -8.40 -14.52 13.73
CA LEU A 2 -8.96 -15.65 12.95
C LEU A 2 -10.45 -15.94 13.20
N GLU A 3 -10.91 -15.97 14.45
CA GLU A 3 -12.34 -16.16 14.77
C GLU A 3 -13.25 -15.07 14.19
N THR A 4 -12.80 -13.81 14.17
CA THR A 4 -13.58 -12.71 13.58
C THR A 4 -13.61 -12.76 12.06
N LEU A 5 -12.56 -13.34 11.46
CA LEU A 5 -12.51 -13.60 10.03
C LEU A 5 -13.22 -14.92 9.66
N ARG A 6 -13.82 -15.64 10.61
CA ARG A 6 -14.50 -16.90 10.34
C ARG A 6 -15.61 -16.69 9.31
N GLY A 7 -15.53 -17.42 8.19
CA GLY A 7 -16.47 -17.28 7.08
C GLY A 7 -16.33 -15.99 6.28
N LYS A 8 -15.22 -15.25 6.43
CA LYS A 8 -15.00 -13.93 5.84
C LYS A 8 -13.79 -13.85 4.93
N ARG A 9 -13.81 -12.84 4.05
CA ARG A 9 -12.72 -12.44 3.17
C ARG A 9 -12.16 -11.09 3.60
N MET A 10 -10.88 -11.04 3.95
CA MET A 10 -10.13 -9.80 4.15
C MET A 10 -9.22 -9.57 2.96
N MET A 11 -9.32 -8.43 2.28
CA MET A 11 -8.55 -8.12 1.08
C MET A 11 -7.77 -6.81 1.24
N PHE A 12 -6.45 -6.90 1.06
CA PHE A 12 -5.55 -5.76 0.89
C PHE A 12 -5.50 -5.39 -0.59
N VAL A 13 -5.66 -4.12 -0.92
CA VAL A 13 -5.71 -3.64 -2.31
C VAL A 13 -4.82 -2.42 -2.47
N GLY A 14 -3.78 -2.53 -3.30
CA GLY A 14 -2.88 -1.41 -3.45
C GLY A 14 -1.54 -1.73 -4.10
N ASP A 15 -0.54 -0.96 -3.66
CA ASP A 15 0.84 -1.04 -4.12
C ASP A 15 1.69 -2.06 -3.32
N SER A 16 3.01 -2.04 -3.54
CA SER A 16 3.94 -2.99 -2.91
C SER A 16 4.06 -2.83 -1.38
N LEU A 17 3.72 -1.67 -0.82
CA LEU A 17 3.73 -1.46 0.63
C LEU A 17 2.53 -2.15 1.26
N ASN A 18 1.38 -2.11 0.58
CA ASN A 18 0.19 -2.84 1.00
C ASN A 18 0.38 -4.36 0.87
N ARG A 19 1.11 -4.83 -0.15
CA ARG A 19 1.57 -6.22 -0.23
C ARG A 19 2.43 -6.65 0.96
N GLY A 20 3.30 -5.74 1.43
CA GLY A 20 4.08 -5.96 2.65
C GLY A 20 3.19 -6.07 3.89
N GLN A 21 2.18 -5.19 4.02
CA GLN A 21 1.21 -5.26 5.11
C GLN A 21 0.39 -6.56 5.07
N PHE A 22 -0.04 -6.99 3.88
CA PHE A 22 -0.66 -8.30 3.68
C PHE A 22 0.26 -9.44 4.13
N THR A 23 1.54 -9.41 3.75
CA THR A 23 2.50 -10.47 4.08
C THR A 23 2.73 -10.54 5.61
N SER A 24 2.82 -9.39 6.28
CA SER A 24 2.83 -9.30 7.74
C SER A 24 1.57 -9.94 8.35
N MET A 25 0.38 -9.62 7.83
CA MET A 25 -0.88 -10.19 8.33
C MET A 25 -0.90 -11.71 8.20
N VAL A 26 -0.47 -12.23 7.05
CA VAL A 26 -0.34 -13.68 6.85
C VAL A 26 0.63 -14.28 7.86
N CYS A 27 1.79 -13.69 8.09
CA CYS A 27 2.76 -14.17 9.09
C CYS A 27 2.17 -14.21 10.51
N LEU A 28 1.45 -13.15 10.91
CA LEU A 28 0.79 -13.07 12.22
C LEU A 28 -0.26 -14.20 12.38
N LEU A 29 -1.09 -14.44 11.37
CA LEU A 29 -2.17 -15.43 11.44
C LEU A 29 -1.69 -16.87 11.30
N GLN A 30 -0.78 -17.12 10.35
CA GLN A 30 -0.32 -18.47 10.06
C GLN A 30 0.51 -19.07 11.20
N SER A 31 1.06 -18.21 12.09
CA SER A 31 1.75 -18.63 13.32
C SER A 31 0.82 -19.30 14.33
N ALA A 32 -0.48 -18.98 14.30
CA ALA A 32 -1.50 -19.56 15.15
C ALA A 32 -2.18 -20.80 14.54
N ILE A 33 -1.80 -21.19 13.31
CA ILE A 33 -2.34 -22.36 12.60
C ILE A 33 -1.21 -23.40 12.47
N PRO A 34 -1.14 -24.38 13.38
CA PRO A 34 -0.01 -25.30 13.49
C PRO A 34 0.04 -26.34 12.37
N SER A 35 -1.12 -26.85 11.92
CA SER A 35 -1.19 -27.85 10.85
C SER A 35 -0.94 -27.19 9.49
N PRO A 36 0.04 -27.65 8.70
CA PRO A 36 0.24 -27.21 7.33
C PRO A 36 -0.96 -27.48 6.44
N GLU A 37 -1.69 -28.57 6.67
CA GLU A 37 -2.87 -28.97 5.90
C GLU A 37 -4.06 -28.02 6.13
N ALA A 38 -4.10 -27.35 7.28
CA ALA A 38 -5.13 -26.39 7.66
C ALA A 38 -4.94 -25.01 7.00
N LYS A 39 -3.90 -24.81 6.19
CA LYS A 39 -3.63 -23.54 5.49
C LYS A 39 -3.17 -23.72 4.05
N SER A 40 -3.43 -22.75 3.19
CA SER A 40 -2.82 -22.65 1.86
C SER A 40 -2.43 -21.22 1.51
N PHE A 41 -1.50 -21.10 0.56
CA PHE A 41 -1.08 -19.83 0.00
C PHE A 41 -1.01 -20.00 -1.52
N GLU A 42 -1.89 -19.31 -2.23
CA GLU A 42 -2.11 -19.46 -3.66
C GLU A 42 -1.92 -18.10 -4.32
N MET A 43 -1.26 -18.08 -5.46
CA MET A 43 -1.01 -16.87 -6.25
C MET A 43 -1.49 -17.12 -7.66
N SER A 44 -2.25 -16.17 -8.22
CA SER A 44 -2.70 -16.25 -9.61
C SER A 44 -1.50 -16.28 -10.57
N PRO A 45 -1.64 -16.88 -11.77
CA PRO A 45 -0.52 -16.97 -12.73
C PRO A 45 0.10 -15.63 -13.11
N ASP A 46 -0.72 -14.58 -13.18
CA ASP A 46 -0.32 -13.19 -13.44
C ASP A 46 0.16 -12.44 -12.18
N GLN A 47 0.14 -13.10 -11.01
CA GLN A 47 0.51 -12.56 -9.70
C GLN A 47 -0.35 -11.38 -9.23
N GLN A 48 -1.46 -11.10 -9.93
CA GLN A 48 -2.36 -10.00 -9.59
C GLN A 48 -3.09 -10.23 -8.27
N HIS A 49 -3.41 -11.48 -7.97
CA HIS A 49 -4.20 -11.86 -6.79
C HIS A 49 -3.50 -12.97 -6.02
N THR A 50 -3.30 -12.75 -4.73
CA THR A 50 -2.72 -13.73 -3.81
C THR A 50 -3.71 -14.01 -2.70
N VAL A 51 -3.91 -15.29 -2.36
CA VAL A 51 -4.89 -15.75 -1.38
C VAL A 51 -4.22 -16.65 -0.36
N PHE A 52 -4.23 -16.23 0.90
CA PHE A 52 -3.95 -17.09 2.04
C PHE A 52 -5.28 -17.62 2.61
N THR A 53 -5.42 -18.94 2.72
CA THR A 53 -6.63 -19.58 3.25
C THR A 53 -6.35 -20.22 4.61
N ALA A 54 -7.17 -19.92 5.60
CA ALA A 54 -7.23 -20.60 6.89
C ALA A 54 -8.47 -21.51 6.94
N ARG A 55 -8.28 -22.81 6.67
CA ARG A 55 -9.36 -23.75 6.32
C ARG A 55 -10.34 -23.98 7.48
N GLU A 56 -9.84 -24.18 8.69
CA GLU A 56 -10.68 -24.40 9.88
C GLU A 56 -11.60 -23.21 10.21
N TYR A 57 -11.22 -22.01 9.75
CA TYR A 57 -11.97 -20.78 9.94
C TYR A 57 -12.85 -20.46 8.73
N ASN A 58 -12.71 -21.18 7.62
CA ASN A 58 -13.30 -20.79 6.34
C ASN A 58 -13.02 -19.30 6.05
N ALA A 59 -11.77 -18.87 6.26
CA ALA A 59 -11.37 -17.47 6.19
C ALA A 59 -10.27 -17.29 5.14
N THR A 60 -10.32 -16.18 4.41
CA THR A 60 -9.25 -15.78 3.49
C THR A 60 -8.66 -14.43 3.87
N VAL A 61 -7.35 -14.32 3.68
CA VAL A 61 -6.64 -13.04 3.64
C VAL A 61 -6.02 -12.93 2.26
N GLU A 62 -6.29 -11.83 1.57
CA GLU A 62 -6.05 -11.68 0.15
C GLU A 62 -5.23 -10.42 -0.12
N PHE A 63 -4.43 -10.43 -1.18
CA PHE A 63 -3.79 -9.24 -1.73
C PHE A 63 -4.14 -9.12 -3.21
N TYR A 64 -4.62 -7.94 -3.62
CA TYR A 64 -4.88 -7.60 -5.01
C TYR A 64 -3.99 -6.43 -5.43
N TRP A 65 -3.21 -6.62 -6.49
CA TRP A 65 -2.34 -5.61 -7.05
C TRP A 65 -3.16 -4.55 -7.80
N ALA A 66 -3.20 -3.33 -7.28
CA ALA A 66 -3.82 -2.18 -7.93
C ALA A 66 -3.12 -0.91 -7.43
N PRO A 67 -1.89 -0.64 -7.88
CA PRO A 67 -0.99 0.30 -7.22
C PRO A 67 -1.49 1.74 -7.24
N PHE A 68 -2.37 2.07 -8.19
CA PHE A 68 -3.05 3.35 -8.31
C PHE A 68 -4.57 3.26 -8.06
N LEU A 69 -5.09 2.08 -7.71
CA LEU A 69 -6.52 1.71 -7.59
C LEU A 69 -7.33 1.81 -8.90
N LEU A 70 -7.03 2.81 -9.74
CA LEU A 70 -7.53 2.94 -11.10
C LEU A 70 -6.79 2.03 -12.07
N GLN A 71 -7.34 1.85 -13.27
CA GLN A 71 -6.59 1.26 -14.38
C GLN A 71 -5.34 2.13 -14.64
N SER A 72 -4.18 1.49 -14.78
CA SER A 72 -2.89 2.14 -14.99
C SER A 72 -2.01 1.37 -15.97
N ASN A 73 -0.96 2.00 -16.48
CA ASN A 73 0.05 1.27 -17.25
C ASN A 73 0.95 0.38 -16.38
N ALA A 74 0.83 0.45 -15.06
CA ALA A 74 1.63 -0.32 -14.10
C ALA A 74 0.82 -1.44 -13.40
N ASP A 75 -0.27 -1.87 -14.01
CA ASP A 75 -1.18 -2.88 -13.46
C ASP A 75 -0.65 -4.31 -13.60
N ASP A 76 0.41 -4.57 -14.37
CA ASP A 76 1.06 -5.88 -14.43
C ASP A 76 1.88 -6.13 -13.16
N ALA A 77 1.41 -7.00 -12.28
CA ALA A 77 2.06 -7.28 -11.00
C ALA A 77 3.52 -7.77 -11.11
N VAL A 78 3.96 -8.26 -12.28
CA VAL A 78 5.32 -8.73 -12.55
C VAL A 78 6.17 -7.64 -13.22
N VAL A 79 5.62 -6.96 -14.23
CA VAL A 79 6.28 -5.95 -15.06
C VAL A 79 5.68 -4.56 -14.81
N HIS A 80 5.83 -4.06 -13.59
CA HIS A 80 5.24 -2.78 -13.15
C HIS A 80 6.25 -1.63 -12.92
N LYS A 81 7.54 -1.87 -13.17
CA LYS A 81 8.59 -0.84 -12.99
C LYS A 81 8.65 0.09 -14.19
N ILE A 82 7.78 1.10 -14.18
CA ILE A 82 7.60 2.06 -15.26
C ILE A 82 7.93 3.46 -14.74
N SER A 83 8.73 4.21 -15.49
CA SER A 83 9.07 5.61 -15.19
C SER A 83 7.89 6.54 -15.46
N ASP A 84 7.31 6.42 -16.66
CA ASP A 84 6.25 7.30 -17.17
C ASP A 84 4.87 6.73 -16.82
N ARG A 85 4.58 6.70 -15.52
CA ARG A 85 3.33 6.16 -15.00
C ARG A 85 2.15 7.04 -15.40
N MET A 86 1.04 6.42 -15.73
CA MET A 86 -0.22 7.10 -16.03
C MET A 86 -1.41 6.28 -15.56
N VAL A 87 -2.51 6.97 -15.25
CA VAL A 87 -3.78 6.36 -14.85
C VAL A 87 -4.89 6.80 -15.79
N ARG A 88 -5.92 5.97 -15.91
CA ARG A 88 -7.13 6.30 -16.63
C ARG A 88 -8.19 6.81 -15.66
N ASN A 89 -8.69 8.01 -15.90
CA ASN A 89 -9.76 8.61 -15.12
C ASN A 89 -11.05 7.76 -15.17
N GLY A 90 -11.80 7.67 -14.07
CA GLY A 90 -13.11 7.01 -14.02
C GLY A 90 -13.06 5.51 -14.30
N SER A 91 -11.91 4.85 -14.08
CA SER A 91 -11.68 3.47 -14.49
C SER A 91 -11.64 2.47 -13.34
N ILE A 92 -12.06 2.88 -12.14
CA ILE A 92 -11.91 2.05 -10.93
C ILE A 92 -12.63 0.71 -10.99
N ALA A 93 -13.77 0.64 -11.69
CA ALA A 93 -14.50 -0.61 -11.90
C ALA A 93 -13.66 -1.68 -12.63
N HIS A 94 -12.59 -1.27 -13.32
CA HIS A 94 -11.63 -2.21 -13.90
C HIS A 94 -10.98 -3.10 -12.84
N HIS A 95 -10.65 -2.57 -11.66
CA HIS A 95 -10.13 -3.41 -10.57
C HIS A 95 -11.23 -3.77 -9.59
N GLY A 96 -12.18 -2.85 -9.36
CA GLY A 96 -13.29 -2.96 -8.41
C GLY A 96 -14.08 -4.27 -8.49
N ARG A 97 -14.34 -4.78 -9.70
CA ARG A 97 -15.05 -6.07 -9.89
C ARG A 97 -14.42 -7.27 -9.14
N HIS A 98 -13.15 -7.19 -8.78
CA HIS A 98 -12.43 -8.24 -8.04
C HIS A 98 -12.54 -8.10 -6.52
N TRP A 99 -12.93 -6.92 -6.03
CA TRP A 99 -13.02 -6.58 -4.61
C TRP A 99 -14.42 -6.82 -4.05
N GLU A 100 -15.43 -6.97 -4.93
CA GLU A 100 -16.81 -7.27 -4.57
C GLU A 100 -16.92 -8.51 -3.67
N GLY A 101 -17.81 -8.42 -2.68
CA GLY A 101 -18.04 -9.47 -1.70
C GLY A 101 -16.91 -9.67 -0.69
N ALA A 102 -15.95 -8.74 -0.57
CA ALA A 102 -15.02 -8.73 0.55
C ALA A 102 -15.71 -8.18 1.82
N ASP A 103 -15.50 -8.85 2.95
CA ASP A 103 -16.04 -8.42 4.25
C ASP A 103 -15.15 -7.35 4.91
N VAL A 104 -13.85 -7.37 4.61
CA VAL A 104 -12.89 -6.37 5.07
C VAL A 104 -12.01 -5.93 3.92
N LEU A 105 -12.06 -4.65 3.55
CA LEU A 105 -11.19 -4.05 2.54
C LEU A 105 -10.15 -3.16 3.22
N VAL A 106 -8.88 -3.33 2.85
CA VAL A 106 -7.76 -2.51 3.33
C VAL A 106 -7.04 -1.92 2.13
N PHE A 107 -7.45 -0.72 1.74
CA PHE A 107 -6.86 -0.01 0.61
C PHE A 107 -5.56 0.72 0.99
N ASN A 108 -4.65 0.86 0.03
CA ASN A 108 -3.53 1.78 0.11
C ASN A 108 -3.02 2.16 -1.28
N THR A 109 -2.64 3.42 -1.44
CA THR A 109 -1.91 3.88 -2.61
C THR A 109 -1.19 5.18 -2.25
N TYR A 110 0.12 5.30 -2.52
CA TYR A 110 0.83 6.56 -2.24
C TYR A 110 2.09 6.74 -3.08
N LEU A 111 3.05 5.81 -2.94
CA LEU A 111 4.45 6.05 -3.31
C LEU A 111 4.59 6.47 -4.79
N TRP A 112 3.83 5.83 -5.66
CA TRP A 112 3.96 6.02 -7.10
C TRP A 112 3.29 7.28 -7.64
N TRP A 113 2.40 7.90 -6.86
CA TRP A 113 1.87 9.24 -7.16
C TRP A 113 2.91 10.33 -6.93
N CYS A 114 3.86 10.08 -6.01
CA CYS A 114 4.75 11.10 -5.45
C CYS A 114 6.13 11.17 -6.13
N THR A 115 6.26 10.68 -7.38
CA THR A 115 7.50 10.70 -8.16
C THR A 115 7.85 12.08 -8.76
N GLY A 116 6.91 13.03 -8.76
CA GLY A 116 7.09 14.38 -9.28
C GLY A 116 5.98 15.32 -8.79
N LEU A 117 5.94 16.57 -9.23
CA LEU A 117 4.88 17.54 -8.84
C LEU A 117 3.61 17.43 -9.70
N ARG A 118 3.68 16.68 -10.80
CA ARG A 118 2.58 16.47 -11.74
C ARG A 118 2.46 14.99 -12.06
N PHE A 119 1.26 14.58 -12.45
CA PHE A 119 0.95 13.20 -12.80
C PHE A 119 0.17 13.16 -14.12
N ARG A 120 0.33 12.07 -14.88
CA ARG A 120 -0.32 11.86 -16.18
C ARG A 120 -1.66 11.17 -16.00
N VAL A 121 -2.73 11.81 -16.48
CA VAL A 121 -4.08 11.25 -16.49
C VAL A 121 -4.58 11.19 -17.93
N VAL A 122 -5.09 10.04 -18.33
CA VAL A 122 -5.75 9.85 -19.64
C VAL A 122 -7.25 9.64 -19.45
N ASN A 123 -8.06 10.09 -20.40
CA ASN A 123 -9.50 9.80 -20.43
C ASN A 123 -9.83 8.58 -21.31
N GLY A 124 -8.95 8.27 -22.27
CA GLY A 124 -9.08 7.13 -23.18
C GLY A 124 -8.46 5.83 -22.63
N PRO A 125 -8.43 4.77 -23.45
CA PRO A 125 -7.71 3.54 -23.13
C PRO A 125 -6.22 3.80 -22.87
N ILE A 126 -5.64 3.08 -21.90
CA ILE A 126 -4.20 3.17 -21.59
C ILE A 126 -3.36 2.45 -22.64
N ALA A 127 -3.86 1.32 -23.15
CA ALA A 127 -3.16 0.55 -24.16
C ALA A 127 -3.00 1.39 -25.44
N GLY A 128 -1.76 1.71 -25.79
CA GLY A 128 -1.43 2.54 -26.95
C GLY A 128 -1.56 4.05 -26.73
N ALA A 129 -1.84 4.50 -25.49
CA ALA A 129 -1.83 5.93 -25.18
C ALA A 129 -0.44 6.54 -25.40
N ARG A 130 -0.39 7.63 -26.16
CA ARG A 130 0.81 8.43 -26.39
C ARG A 130 0.88 9.57 -25.38
N GLU A 131 2.03 10.21 -25.28
CA GLU A 131 2.24 11.31 -24.34
C GLU A 131 1.26 12.48 -24.57
N GLU A 132 0.91 12.75 -25.82
CA GLU A 132 -0.07 13.77 -26.21
C GLU A 132 -1.51 13.46 -25.78
N ASP A 133 -1.81 12.20 -25.46
CA ASP A 133 -3.14 11.77 -24.99
C ASP A 133 -3.32 11.99 -23.47
N ALA A 134 -2.25 12.34 -22.76
CA ALA A 134 -2.24 12.53 -21.32
C ALA A 134 -2.35 14.01 -20.92
N ALA A 135 -3.29 14.30 -20.04
CA ALA A 135 -3.34 15.56 -19.31
C ALA A 135 -2.36 15.50 -18.14
N TRP A 136 -1.50 16.52 -18.04
CA TRP A 136 -0.65 16.72 -16.87
C TRP A 136 -1.38 17.56 -15.82
N VAL A 137 -1.74 16.93 -14.71
CA VAL A 137 -2.36 17.59 -13.56
C VAL A 137 -1.41 17.60 -12.37
N SER A 138 -1.72 18.33 -11.30
CA SER A 138 -0.92 18.24 -10.07
C SER A 138 -1.02 16.83 -9.45
N THR A 139 0.00 16.41 -8.69
CA THR A 139 -0.06 15.12 -7.96
C THR A 139 -1.28 15.07 -7.02
N GLU A 140 -1.57 16.17 -6.34
CA GLU A 140 -2.69 16.32 -5.42
C GLU A 140 -4.04 16.14 -6.13
N GLU A 141 -4.20 16.72 -7.32
CA GLU A 141 -5.41 16.58 -8.13
C GLU A 141 -5.60 15.15 -8.63
N ALA A 142 -4.54 14.54 -9.17
CA ALA A 142 -4.59 13.15 -9.64
C ALA A 142 -4.89 12.17 -8.50
N TYR A 143 -4.26 12.38 -7.34
CA TYR A 143 -4.49 11.55 -6.15
C TYR A 143 -5.92 11.71 -5.64
N GLY A 144 -6.40 12.96 -5.52
CA GLY A 144 -7.76 13.26 -5.06
C GLY A 144 -8.83 12.71 -5.99
N MET A 145 -8.58 12.68 -7.31
CA MET A 145 -9.42 12.02 -8.30
C MET A 145 -9.55 10.51 -8.01
N ALA A 146 -8.42 9.79 -7.91
CA ALA A 146 -8.44 8.35 -7.64
C ALA A 146 -9.06 8.00 -6.27
N PHE A 147 -8.81 8.85 -5.26
CA PHE A 147 -9.37 8.65 -3.93
C PHE A 147 -10.90 8.84 -3.92
N ARG A 148 -11.42 9.87 -4.62
CA ARG A 148 -12.87 10.05 -4.81
C ARG A 148 -13.50 8.90 -5.57
N ASP A 149 -12.88 8.44 -6.65
CA ASP A 149 -13.35 7.26 -7.40
C ASP A 149 -13.43 6.02 -6.51
N MET A 150 -12.45 5.81 -5.61
CA MET A 150 -12.46 4.72 -4.63
C MET A 150 -13.63 4.83 -3.66
N LEU A 151 -13.85 6.01 -3.08
CA LEU A 151 -14.98 6.22 -2.18
C LEU A 151 -16.33 6.04 -2.89
N GLN A 152 -16.45 6.52 -4.13
CA GLN A 152 -17.65 6.33 -4.94
C GLN A 152 -17.89 4.84 -5.24
N TRP A 153 -16.86 4.11 -5.65
CA TRP A 153 -16.98 2.67 -5.89
C TRP A 153 -17.38 1.93 -4.61
N VAL A 154 -16.78 2.27 -3.46
CA VAL A 154 -17.15 1.68 -2.17
C VAL A 154 -18.63 1.95 -1.84
N ARG A 155 -19.09 3.19 -2.02
CA ARG A 155 -20.49 3.60 -1.82
C ARG A 155 -21.47 2.80 -2.68
N ASP A 156 -21.12 2.56 -3.93
CA ASP A 156 -22.03 1.94 -4.89
C ASP A 156 -22.06 0.41 -4.80
N ASN A 157 -21.03 -0.22 -4.23
CA ASN A 157 -20.85 -1.67 -4.34
C ASN A 157 -20.80 -2.41 -2.98
N MET A 158 -20.59 -1.72 -1.85
CA MET A 158 -20.43 -2.35 -0.54
C MET A 158 -21.66 -2.16 0.36
N ASP A 159 -22.03 -3.19 1.12
CA ASP A 159 -23.00 -3.07 2.23
C ASP A 159 -22.24 -2.76 3.53
N PHE A 160 -22.37 -1.53 4.02
CA PHE A 160 -21.69 -1.07 5.24
C PHE A 160 -22.16 -1.75 6.53
N ASN A 161 -23.26 -2.51 6.51
CA ASN A 161 -23.65 -3.32 7.67
C ASN A 161 -22.79 -4.57 7.82
N THR A 162 -22.24 -5.08 6.70
CA THR A 162 -21.47 -6.32 6.68
C THR A 162 -20.00 -6.11 6.34
N THR A 163 -19.69 -5.06 5.57
CA THR A 163 -18.35 -4.75 5.08
C THR A 163 -17.70 -3.63 5.88
N ARG A 164 -16.44 -3.86 6.27
CA ARG A 164 -15.58 -2.88 6.93
C ARG A 164 -14.53 -2.37 5.93
N VAL A 165 -14.45 -1.06 5.75
CA VAL A 165 -13.50 -0.44 4.83
C VAL A 165 -12.42 0.32 5.60
N PHE A 166 -11.17 0.06 5.25
CA PHE A 166 -9.99 0.70 5.81
C PHE A 166 -9.15 1.32 4.69
N PHE A 167 -8.47 2.41 5.01
CA PHE A 167 -7.42 2.97 4.16
C PHE A 167 -6.16 3.16 4.98
N THR A 168 -5.09 2.46 4.62
CA THR A 168 -3.76 2.67 5.19
C THR A 168 -3.14 3.90 4.56
N SER A 169 -2.74 4.87 5.39
CA SER A 169 -2.13 6.11 4.94
C SER A 169 -0.75 5.91 4.28
N MET A 170 -0.13 7.01 3.85
CA MET A 170 1.23 7.01 3.29
C MET A 170 2.23 6.22 4.15
N SER A 171 2.97 5.31 3.51
CA SER A 171 4.23 4.77 4.01
C SER A 171 5.39 5.70 3.59
N PRO A 172 6.24 6.17 4.52
CA PRO A 172 7.37 7.04 4.19
C PRO A 172 8.53 6.26 3.57
N THR A 173 9.49 7.03 3.03
CA THR A 173 10.80 6.55 2.56
C THR A 173 11.92 7.19 3.37
N HIS A 174 13.07 6.51 3.42
CA HIS A 174 14.26 6.99 4.11
C HIS A 174 15.47 7.01 3.16
N GLY A 175 15.31 7.66 2.01
CA GLY A 175 16.34 7.72 0.96
C GLY A 175 17.42 8.78 1.18
N LYS A 176 17.23 9.71 2.13
CA LYS A 176 18.13 10.85 2.36
C LYS A 176 18.37 11.05 3.85
N SER A 177 19.54 10.65 4.35
CA SER A 177 19.81 10.75 5.79
C SER A 177 19.91 12.17 6.32
N GLN A 178 20.11 13.15 5.44
CA GLN A 178 20.08 14.57 5.78
C GLN A 178 18.74 15.00 6.38
N ASP A 179 17.64 14.32 6.04
CA ASP A 179 16.32 14.63 6.59
C ASP A 179 16.31 14.47 8.12
N TRP A 180 17.12 13.55 8.67
CA TRP A 180 17.25 13.30 10.10
C TRP A 180 18.64 13.65 10.66
N GLY A 181 19.35 14.59 10.03
CA GLY A 181 20.64 15.11 10.51
C GLY A 181 21.87 14.26 10.17
N GLY A 182 21.72 13.26 9.30
CA GLY A 182 22.82 12.45 8.77
C GLY A 182 23.66 13.14 7.68
N ALA A 183 24.73 12.46 7.26
CA ALA A 183 25.65 12.97 6.24
C ALA A 183 25.04 13.02 4.83
N ALA A 184 25.50 13.96 4.00
CA ALA A 184 25.07 14.07 2.61
C ALA A 184 25.34 12.80 1.82
N GLY A 185 24.32 12.33 1.09
CA GLY A 185 24.40 11.12 0.28
C GLY A 185 24.26 9.81 1.06
N GLY A 186 23.96 9.85 2.37
CA GLY A 186 23.51 8.69 3.13
C GLY A 186 22.02 8.40 2.92
N ASN A 187 21.60 7.21 3.33
CA ASN A 187 20.22 6.70 3.24
C ASN A 187 19.93 5.83 4.48
N CYS A 188 18.90 4.98 4.44
CA CYS A 188 18.55 4.07 5.54
C CYS A 188 19.59 2.98 5.87
N TYR A 189 20.63 2.79 5.05
CA TYR A 189 21.67 1.79 5.31
C TYR A 189 22.46 2.12 6.59
N ASN A 190 22.71 1.10 7.42
CA ASN A 190 23.32 1.20 8.74
C ASN A 190 22.55 2.01 9.79
N GLU A 191 21.30 2.42 9.50
CA GLU A 191 20.43 2.98 10.52
C GLU A 191 19.84 1.85 11.37
N THR A 192 20.09 1.85 12.67
CA THR A 192 19.69 0.76 13.59
C THR A 192 18.85 1.22 14.77
N ALA A 193 18.56 2.51 14.83
CA ALA A 193 17.71 3.13 15.85
C ALA A 193 16.72 4.08 15.19
N MET A 194 15.60 4.31 15.88
CA MET A 194 14.58 5.25 15.45
C MET A 194 15.08 6.70 15.46
N ILE A 195 14.36 7.59 14.81
CA ILE A 195 14.52 9.03 14.97
C ILE A 195 13.86 9.45 16.28
N GLU A 196 14.59 10.18 17.12
CA GLU A 196 14.14 10.58 18.47
C GLU A 196 13.40 11.93 18.48
N ASP A 197 13.54 12.75 17.44
CA ASP A 197 12.82 14.03 17.33
C ASP A 197 11.31 13.77 17.18
N ALA A 198 10.55 14.04 18.24
CA ALA A 198 9.10 13.85 18.30
C ALA A 198 8.30 14.72 17.29
N GLY A 199 8.93 15.73 16.70
CA GLY A 199 8.35 16.57 15.64
C GLY A 199 8.70 16.12 14.23
N TYR A 200 9.48 15.04 14.07
CA TYR A 200 10.09 14.69 12.79
C TYR A 200 9.04 14.47 11.69
N TRP A 201 9.37 15.02 10.53
CA TRP A 201 8.63 14.83 9.29
C TRP A 201 9.57 14.92 8.09
N GLY A 202 9.84 13.79 7.46
CA GLY A 202 10.75 13.70 6.31
C GLY A 202 10.23 14.42 5.06
N THR A 203 11.14 14.78 4.16
CA THR A 203 10.83 15.56 2.94
C THR A 203 10.02 14.77 1.91
N ASP A 204 10.15 13.45 1.90
CA ASP A 204 9.39 12.56 1.02
C ASP A 204 7.92 12.37 1.50
N GLY A 205 7.60 12.86 2.71
CA GLY A 205 6.27 12.87 3.28
C GLY A 205 5.40 14.03 2.78
N ARG A 206 4.55 13.83 1.76
CA ARG A 206 3.74 14.92 1.21
C ARG A 206 2.53 15.23 2.08
N ARG A 207 2.67 16.25 2.93
CA ARG A 207 1.56 16.82 3.72
C ARG A 207 0.38 17.28 2.85
N SER A 208 0.66 17.74 1.63
CA SER A 208 -0.36 18.18 0.67
C SER A 208 -1.30 17.04 0.26
N VAL A 209 -0.77 15.85 -0.04
CA VAL A 209 -1.57 14.66 -0.36
C VAL A 209 -2.37 14.20 0.87
N MET A 210 -1.75 14.19 2.06
CA MET A 210 -2.45 13.86 3.31
C MET A 210 -3.59 14.83 3.61
N ARG A 211 -3.41 16.12 3.31
CA ARG A 211 -4.46 17.15 3.42
C ARG A 211 -5.60 16.89 2.44
N VAL A 212 -5.31 16.55 1.18
CA VAL A 212 -6.33 16.19 0.18
C VAL A 212 -7.20 15.02 0.68
N ILE A 213 -6.60 13.99 1.27
CA ILE A 213 -7.35 12.87 1.85
C ILE A 213 -8.29 13.38 2.95
N GLY A 214 -7.78 14.19 3.89
CA GLY A 214 -8.60 14.76 4.97
C GLY A 214 -9.75 15.61 4.46
N GLU A 215 -9.49 16.53 3.53
CA GLU A 215 -10.51 17.39 2.91
C GLU A 215 -11.59 16.58 2.18
N ILE A 216 -11.23 15.47 1.53
CA ILE A 216 -12.20 14.58 0.88
C ILE A 216 -13.03 13.82 1.93
N LEU A 217 -12.40 13.24 2.95
CA LEU A 217 -13.10 12.49 3.99
C LEU A 217 -14.02 13.38 4.84
N ASP A 218 -13.66 14.64 5.08
CA ASP A 218 -14.49 15.61 5.80
C ASP A 218 -15.60 16.23 4.92
N GLY A 219 -15.50 16.08 3.59
CA GLY A 219 -16.41 16.64 2.59
C GLY A 219 -17.16 15.56 1.81
N ASP A 220 -16.82 15.38 0.54
CA ASP A 220 -17.50 14.50 -0.43
C ASP A 220 -17.53 13.01 -0.02
N GLY A 221 -16.68 12.61 0.92
CA GLY A 221 -16.54 11.25 1.42
C GLY A 221 -17.11 11.03 2.82
N ALA A 222 -17.70 12.04 3.45
CA ALA A 222 -18.11 11.99 4.86
C ALA A 222 -19.20 10.94 5.15
N ASP A 223 -19.95 10.54 4.13
CA ASP A 223 -20.99 9.51 4.21
C ASP A 223 -20.45 8.07 4.10
N VAL A 224 -19.19 7.89 3.65
CA VAL A 224 -18.57 6.57 3.52
C VAL A 224 -17.91 6.20 4.86
N PRO A 225 -18.34 5.13 5.55
CA PRO A 225 -17.79 4.72 6.85
C PRO A 225 -16.43 4.03 6.68
N LEU A 226 -15.42 4.83 6.31
CA LEU A 226 -14.05 4.41 6.11
C LEU A 226 -13.22 4.64 7.38
N THR A 227 -12.50 3.62 7.83
CA THR A 227 -11.54 3.76 8.92
C THR A 227 -10.15 4.10 8.37
N PHE A 228 -9.67 5.30 8.63
CA PHE A 228 -8.34 5.73 8.21
C PHE A 228 -7.26 5.23 9.19
N LEU A 229 -6.37 4.36 8.72
CA LEU A 229 -5.20 3.90 9.47
C LEU A 229 -4.04 4.88 9.25
N ASN A 230 -3.95 5.89 10.11
CA ASN A 230 -2.89 6.90 10.05
C ASN A 230 -1.56 6.32 10.57
N VAL A 231 -0.84 5.62 9.69
CA VAL A 231 0.46 5.01 9.99
C VAL A 231 1.64 5.89 9.62
N THR A 232 1.40 7.06 9.04
CA THR A 232 2.44 7.86 8.39
C THR A 232 3.51 8.34 9.35
N GLN A 233 3.14 9.12 10.38
CA GLN A 233 4.14 9.75 11.25
C GLN A 233 4.86 8.73 12.13
N LEU A 234 4.14 7.73 12.67
CA LEU A 234 4.79 6.65 13.43
C LEU A 234 5.82 5.89 12.59
N SER A 235 5.57 5.76 11.28
CA SER A 235 6.47 5.09 10.35
C SER A 235 7.65 5.97 9.96
N MET A 236 7.52 7.30 10.03
CA MET A 236 8.60 8.23 9.74
C MET A 236 9.72 8.14 10.76
N TYR A 237 9.44 7.74 12.00
CA TYR A 237 10.51 7.54 12.98
C TYR A 237 11.36 6.30 12.68
N ARG A 238 10.90 5.40 11.82
CA ARG A 238 11.43 4.04 11.67
C ARG A 238 12.47 3.88 10.57
N LYS A 239 13.44 4.80 10.49
CA LYS A 239 14.58 4.69 9.54
C LYS A 239 15.35 3.37 9.66
N ASP A 240 15.26 2.70 10.81
CA ASP A 240 15.87 1.42 11.16
C ASP A 240 15.19 0.18 10.55
N ALA A 241 13.94 0.29 10.10
CA ALA A 241 13.10 -0.88 9.81
C ALA A 241 13.09 -1.32 8.34
N HIS A 242 13.86 -0.64 7.48
CA HIS A 242 13.87 -0.93 6.04
C HIS A 242 14.63 -2.20 5.68
N THR A 243 14.26 -2.80 4.54
CA THR A 243 14.98 -3.97 4.00
C THR A 243 16.41 -3.65 3.59
N SER A 244 16.69 -2.40 3.18
CA SER A 244 18.01 -1.96 2.77
C SER A 244 18.59 -2.87 1.68
N ILE A 245 19.81 -3.39 1.85
CA ILE A 245 20.43 -4.36 0.94
C ILE A 245 20.01 -5.81 1.18
N TYR A 246 19.19 -6.08 2.21
CA TYR A 246 18.85 -7.43 2.66
C TYR A 246 17.58 -8.00 2.02
N LYS A 247 17.07 -7.36 0.94
CA LYS A 247 15.92 -7.87 0.19
C LYS A 247 16.25 -9.21 -0.49
N LYS A 248 15.44 -10.23 -0.21
CA LYS A 248 15.66 -11.60 -0.71
C LYS A 248 14.67 -12.04 -1.80
N GLN A 249 13.53 -11.40 -1.89
CA GLN A 249 12.42 -11.82 -2.76
C GLN A 249 12.19 -10.83 -3.90
N TRP A 250 11.67 -11.34 -5.03
CA TRP A 250 11.25 -10.63 -6.25
C TRP A 250 12.36 -9.92 -7.04
N ASN A 251 13.27 -9.22 -6.37
CA ASN A 251 14.37 -8.50 -6.98
C ASN A 251 15.59 -8.51 -6.04
N PRO A 252 16.19 -9.69 -5.77
CA PRO A 252 17.40 -9.77 -4.95
C PRO A 252 18.54 -8.98 -5.61
N LEU A 253 19.36 -8.33 -4.79
CA LEU A 253 20.53 -7.60 -5.28
C LEU A 253 21.63 -8.55 -5.73
N THR A 254 22.36 -8.18 -6.79
CA THR A 254 23.60 -8.88 -7.17
C THR A 254 24.72 -8.56 -6.16
N PRO A 255 25.80 -9.37 -6.09
CA PRO A 255 26.94 -9.08 -5.21
C PRO A 255 27.53 -7.68 -5.40
N GLU A 256 27.58 -7.18 -6.63
CA GLU A 256 28.07 -5.84 -6.96
C GLU A 256 27.14 -4.75 -6.42
N GLN A 257 25.83 -4.97 -6.49
CA GLN A 257 24.84 -4.04 -5.95
C GLN A 257 24.85 -4.04 -4.42
N VAL A 258 25.04 -5.21 -3.79
CA VAL A 258 25.22 -5.34 -2.33
C VAL A 258 26.44 -4.56 -1.86
N ALA A 259 27.51 -4.50 -2.66
CA ALA A 259 28.71 -3.72 -2.37
C ALA A 259 28.52 -2.19 -2.49
N ASP A 260 27.41 -1.72 -3.08
CA ASP A 260 27.05 -0.30 -3.20
C ASP A 260 25.68 0.01 -2.54
N PRO A 261 25.59 -0.05 -1.20
CA PRO A 261 24.35 0.24 -0.48
C PRO A 261 23.89 1.69 -0.65
N ARG A 262 24.79 2.61 -1.02
CA ARG A 262 24.43 4.01 -1.26
C ARG A 262 23.45 4.15 -2.43
N THR A 263 23.66 3.36 -3.48
CA THR A 263 22.80 3.36 -4.67
C THR A 263 21.66 2.34 -4.58
N TYR A 264 21.90 1.19 -3.95
CA TYR A 264 21.00 0.03 -4.06
C TYR A 264 20.23 -0.33 -2.78
N ALA A 265 20.45 0.35 -1.66
CA ALA A 265 19.63 0.13 -0.47
C ALA A 265 18.15 0.45 -0.75
N ASP A 266 17.28 -0.51 -0.45
CA ASP A 266 15.84 -0.32 -0.50
C ASP A 266 15.37 0.36 0.78
N CYS A 267 15.18 1.68 0.70
CA CYS A 267 14.66 2.53 1.77
C CYS A 267 13.17 2.85 1.57
N VAL A 268 12.45 1.92 0.94
CA VAL A 268 11.00 1.98 0.70
C VAL A 268 10.32 0.85 1.46
N HIS A 269 10.76 -0.39 1.22
CA HIS A 269 10.13 -1.58 1.78
C HIS A 269 10.66 -1.90 3.17
N TRP A 270 9.85 -2.61 3.94
CA TRP A 270 10.07 -2.88 5.36
C TRP A 270 10.46 -4.35 5.59
N CYS A 271 11.32 -4.57 6.58
CA CYS A 271 11.62 -5.92 7.07
C CYS A 271 10.37 -6.54 7.73
N LEU A 272 10.27 -7.87 7.67
CA LEU A 272 9.31 -8.68 8.43
C LEU A 272 10.07 -9.75 9.25
N PRO A 273 9.79 -9.91 10.56
CA PRO A 273 8.90 -9.07 11.38
C PRO A 273 9.43 -7.63 11.50
N GLY A 274 8.53 -6.67 11.74
CA GLY A 274 8.89 -5.26 11.74
C GLY A 274 7.71 -4.29 11.76
N LEU A 275 7.91 -3.10 11.18
CA LEU A 275 6.96 -1.99 11.25
C LEU A 275 5.54 -2.34 10.76
N GLN A 276 5.43 -3.19 9.73
CA GLN A 276 4.11 -3.52 9.18
C GLN A 276 3.29 -4.43 10.10
N ASP A 277 3.94 -5.09 11.08
CA ASP A 277 3.22 -5.78 12.16
C ASP A 277 2.46 -4.76 13.02
N THR A 278 3.08 -3.61 13.34
CA THR A 278 2.39 -2.50 14.04
C THR A 278 1.21 -1.95 13.23
N TRP A 279 1.31 -1.85 11.91
CA TRP A 279 0.17 -1.43 11.08
C TRP A 279 -0.99 -2.42 11.19
N ASN A 280 -0.68 -3.72 11.26
CA ASN A 280 -1.68 -4.77 11.44
C ASN A 280 -2.23 -4.85 12.86
N GLU A 281 -1.45 -4.48 13.88
CA GLU A 281 -1.94 -4.28 15.24
C GLU A 281 -2.95 -3.12 15.33
N LEU A 282 -2.70 -2.02 14.59
CA LEU A 282 -3.65 -0.91 14.49
C LEU A 282 -4.93 -1.32 13.73
N LEU A 283 -4.78 -2.03 12.62
CA LEU A 283 -5.91 -2.61 11.89
C LEU A 283 -6.72 -3.55 12.79
N TYR A 284 -6.05 -4.44 13.52
CA TYR A 284 -6.68 -5.33 14.50
C TYR A 284 -7.42 -4.50 15.57
N SER A 285 -6.77 -3.53 16.20
CA SER A 285 -7.42 -2.69 17.21
C SER A 285 -8.70 -2.05 16.67
N LYS A 286 -8.66 -1.47 15.46
CA LYS A 286 -9.82 -0.81 14.85
C LYS A 286 -10.89 -1.75 14.31
N LEU A 287 -10.55 -2.99 14.03
CA LEU A 287 -11.50 -4.02 13.60
C LEU A 287 -12.31 -4.56 14.80
N PHE A 288 -11.71 -4.62 15.99
CA PHE A 288 -12.30 -5.24 17.19
C PHE A 288 -12.83 -4.23 18.22
N TYR A 289 -12.27 -3.03 18.24
CA TYR A 289 -12.60 -1.95 19.16
C TYR A 289 -12.90 -0.68 18.37
N PRO A 290 -13.96 -0.68 17.54
CA PRO A 290 -14.30 0.41 16.65
C PRO A 290 -14.78 1.67 17.37
#